data_AF-A0A931V8C8-F1
#
_entry.id   AF-A0A931V8C8-F1
#
_cell.length_a   1.000
_cell.length_b   1.000
_cell.length_c   1.000
_cell.angle_alpha   90.00
_cell.angle_beta   90.00
_cell.angle_gamma   90.00
#
_symmetry.space_group_name_H-M   'P 1'
#
loop_
_entity.id
_entity.type
_entity.pdbx_description
1 polymer ?
#
loop_
_entity_poly.entity_id
_entity_poly.type
_entity_poly.pdbx_seq_one_letter_code
_entity_poly.pdbx_strand_id
1 'polypeptide(L)'
;MAHCALLQAGDIQGIVGDADRNGVAGTQYCGLWSLTSKHRAFNAFGNSYAGLLPSEIRGRSPTLEIVNPTAAALVRKANDAWPVDVRAVYAFQAPHYVDHTLTFT
;
A
#
# COMPACT_ATOMS: atom_id res chain seq x y z
N MET A 1 0.73 -14.00 -7.83
CA MET A 1 1.22 -12.90 -6.97
C MET A 1 0.03 -12.35 -6.20
N ALA A 2 0.23 -11.85 -4.98
CA ALA A 2 -0.85 -11.20 -4.22
C ALA A 2 -1.02 -9.76 -4.73
N HIS A 3 -2.25 -9.31 -4.99
CA HIS A 3 -2.55 -7.94 -5.41
C HIS A 3 -2.84 -7.00 -4.24
N CYS A 4 -3.22 -7.59 -3.10
CA CYS A 4 -3.44 -6.86 -1.87
C CYS A 4 -3.07 -7.72 -0.65
N ALA A 5 -2.87 -7.07 0.49
CA ALA A 5 -2.63 -7.69 1.78
C ALA A 5 -3.48 -6.99 2.85
N LEU A 6 -4.23 -7.79 3.61
CA LEU A 6 -4.84 -7.34 4.86
C LEU A 6 -3.76 -7.37 5.95
N LEU A 7 -3.48 -6.21 6.54
CA LEU A 7 -2.53 -6.06 7.64
C LEU A 7 -3.30 -5.66 8.91
N GLN A 8 -2.89 -6.17 10.06
CA GLN A 8 -3.53 -5.90 11.34
C GLN A 8 -2.49 -5.74 12.44
N ALA A 9 -2.61 -4.70 13.26
CA ALA A 9 -1.84 -4.53 14.48
C ALA A 9 -2.62 -3.70 15.50
N GLY A 10 -2.54 -4.06 16.79
CA GLY A 10 -3.31 -3.39 17.84
C GLY A 10 -4.82 -3.38 17.51
N ASP A 11 -5.39 -2.18 17.45
CA ASP A 11 -6.82 -1.96 17.19
C ASP A 11 -7.12 -1.53 15.75
N ILE A 12 -6.12 -1.51 14.87
CA ILE A 12 -6.28 -1.11 13.46
C ILE A 12 -6.09 -2.29 12.52
N GLN A 13 -6.77 -2.19 11.38
CA GLN A 13 -6.60 -3.07 10.24
C GLN A 13 -6.69 -2.27 8.95
N GLY A 14 -6.01 -2.73 7.91
CA GLY A 14 -6.05 -2.05 6.63
C GLY A 14 -5.60 -2.93 5.49
N ILE A 15 -5.90 -2.47 4.27
CA ILE A 15 -5.56 -3.17 3.03
C ILE A 15 -4.51 -2.35 2.31
N VAL A 16 -3.34 -2.94 2.06
CA VAL A 16 -2.34 -2.40 1.14
C VAL A 16 -2.49 -3.13 -0.18
N GLY A 17 -2.60 -2.41 -1.29
CA GLY A 17 -2.73 -3.02 -2.60
C GLY A 17 -1.85 -2.38 -3.67
N ASP A 18 -1.62 -3.15 -4.72
CA ASP A 18 -0.78 -2.78 -5.86
C ASP A 18 -1.48 -1.83 -6.83
N ALA A 19 -0.83 -1.57 -7.97
CA ALA A 19 -1.35 -0.68 -9.00
C ALA A 19 -2.18 -1.41 -10.07
N ASP A 20 -2.64 -2.63 -9.79
CA ASP A 20 -3.38 -3.37 -10.79
C ASP A 20 -4.64 -2.61 -11.23
N ARG A 21 -4.95 -2.72 -12.52
CA ARG A 21 -5.69 -1.72 -13.29
C ARG A 21 -7.20 -1.85 -13.15
N ASN A 22 -7.68 -1.98 -11.92
CA ASN A 22 -9.07 -2.31 -11.59
C ASN A 22 -9.93 -1.10 -11.20
N GLY A 23 -9.39 0.13 -11.26
CA GLY A 23 -10.11 1.37 -10.98
C GLY A 23 -10.88 1.95 -12.17
N VAL A 24 -11.84 2.84 -11.89
CA VAL A 24 -12.60 3.58 -12.93
C VAL A 24 -11.64 4.27 -13.91
N ALA A 25 -11.93 4.15 -15.20
CA ALA A 25 -11.09 4.65 -16.31
C ALA A 25 -9.64 4.10 -16.34
N GLY A 26 -9.39 2.95 -15.70
CA GLY A 26 -8.06 2.34 -15.66
C GLY A 26 -7.09 3.04 -14.71
N THR A 27 -7.63 3.80 -13.74
CA THR A 27 -6.82 4.49 -12.72
C THR A 27 -6.15 3.49 -11.79
N GLN A 28 -4.84 3.64 -11.61
CA GLN A 28 -4.02 2.79 -10.76
C GLN A 28 -3.89 3.42 -9.36
N TYR A 29 -4.51 2.80 -8.36
CA TYR A 29 -4.52 3.29 -6.98
C TYR A 29 -3.69 2.38 -6.06
N CYS A 30 -2.37 2.29 -6.25
CA CYS A 30 -1.52 1.53 -5.32
C CYS A 30 -1.34 2.24 -3.98
N GLY A 31 -1.29 1.52 -2.87
CA GLY A 31 -1.03 2.08 -1.53
C GLY A 31 -2.01 1.56 -0.51
N LEU A 32 -2.37 2.38 0.47
CA LEU A 32 -3.31 2.02 1.54
C LEU A 32 -4.76 2.22 1.05
N TRP A 33 -5.43 1.14 0.64
CA TRP A 33 -6.80 1.14 0.13
C TRP A 33 -7.86 1.32 1.21
N SER A 34 -7.58 0.84 2.42
CA SER A 34 -8.49 0.93 3.56
C SER A 34 -7.69 0.96 4.85
N LEU A 35 -8.17 1.73 5.82
CA LEU A 35 -7.72 1.73 7.20
C LEU A 35 -8.94 1.89 8.08
N THR A 36 -9.14 0.98 9.02
CA THR A 36 -10.32 0.96 9.88
C THR A 36 -9.95 0.42 11.25
N SER A 37 -10.82 0.67 12.22
CA SER A 37 -10.69 0.02 13.51
C SER A 37 -11.10 -1.45 13.40
N LYS A 38 -10.50 -2.31 14.21
CA LYS A 38 -10.97 -3.69 14.42
C LYS A 38 -12.26 -3.74 15.24
N HIS A 39 -12.55 -2.69 16.00
CA HIS A 39 -13.70 -2.62 16.90
C HIS A 39 -14.93 -1.98 16.25
N ARG A 40 -14.75 -1.15 15.22
CA ARG A 40 -15.84 -0.48 14.49
C ARG A 40 -15.46 -0.32 13.02
N ALA A 41 -16.40 -0.63 12.12
CA ALA A 41 -16.18 -0.63 10.67
C ALA A 41 -16.11 0.77 10.01
N PHE A 42 -15.90 1.84 10.77
CA PHE A 42 -15.75 3.18 10.19
C PHE A 42 -14.35 3.31 9.58
N ASN A 43 -14.29 3.49 8.26
CA ASN A 43 -13.01 3.64 7.57
C ASN A 43 -12.47 5.07 7.75
N ALA A 44 -11.19 5.18 8.12
CA ALA A 44 -10.45 6.44 8.14
C ALA A 44 -10.13 6.94 6.71
N PHE A 45 -10.02 6.03 5.73
CA PHE A 45 -9.93 6.34 4.30
C PHE A 45 -11.17 5.84 3.57
N GLY A 46 -11.88 6.72 2.87
CA GLY A 46 -13.04 6.33 2.06
C GLY A 46 -12.61 5.45 0.87
N ASN A 47 -13.43 4.47 0.52
CA ASN A 47 -13.19 3.42 -0.50
C ASN A 47 -12.82 3.91 -1.92
N SER A 48 -12.81 5.22 -2.18
CA SER A 48 -12.54 5.82 -3.49
C SER A 48 -11.15 6.46 -3.62
N TYR A 49 -10.40 6.57 -2.52
CA TYR A 49 -9.05 7.15 -2.52
C TYR A 49 -8.12 6.30 -1.66
N ALA A 50 -7.08 5.76 -2.27
CA ALA A 50 -6.00 5.15 -1.53
C ALA A 50 -5.16 6.24 -0.84
N GLY A 51 -4.76 6.02 0.41
CA GLY A 51 -3.85 6.87 1.17
C GLY A 51 -2.40 6.40 1.02
N LEU A 52 -1.45 7.25 1.44
CA LEU A 52 -0.02 6.92 1.43
C LEU A 52 0.44 6.41 0.06
N LEU A 53 0.23 7.24 -0.97
CA LEU A 53 0.54 6.99 -2.38
C LEU A 53 1.91 7.60 -2.72
N PRO A 54 2.99 6.82 -2.81
CA PRO A 54 4.28 7.37 -3.20
C PRO A 54 4.25 7.73 -4.69
N SER A 55 4.60 8.97 -5.04
CA SER A 55 4.59 9.48 -6.42
C SER A 55 5.45 8.66 -7.37
N GLU A 56 6.51 8.05 -6.84
CA GLU A 56 7.49 7.29 -7.59
C GLU A 56 7.05 5.85 -7.88
N ILE A 57 5.91 5.46 -7.30
CA ILE A 57 5.27 4.16 -7.45
C ILE A 57 3.95 4.28 -8.23
N ARG A 58 3.16 5.32 -7.97
CA ARG A 58 1.84 5.50 -8.58
C ARG A 58 1.94 5.54 -10.11
N GLY A 59 1.09 4.77 -10.78
CA GLY A 59 1.03 4.76 -12.25
C GLY A 59 2.14 3.95 -12.92
N ARG A 60 2.99 3.26 -12.14
CA ARG A 60 4.22 2.61 -12.60
C ARG A 60 4.25 1.12 -12.27
N SER A 61 3.07 0.51 -12.13
CA SER A 61 2.85 -0.92 -11.91
C SER A 61 3.75 -1.56 -10.83
N PRO A 62 3.82 -1.04 -9.59
CA PRO A 62 4.41 -1.79 -8.48
C PRO A 62 3.81 -3.17 -8.32
N THR A 63 4.62 -4.04 -7.75
CA THR A 63 4.18 -5.35 -7.24
C THR A 63 4.11 -5.31 -5.73
N LEU A 64 3.14 -6.01 -5.15
CA LEU A 64 3.04 -6.19 -3.71
C LEU A 64 3.88 -7.37 -3.23
N GLU A 65 4.65 -7.13 -2.17
CA GLU A 65 5.39 -8.15 -1.41
C GLU A 65 4.88 -8.18 0.03
N ILE A 66 4.53 -9.37 0.53
CA ILE A 66 4.22 -9.56 1.96
C ILE A 66 5.56 -9.67 2.69
N VAL A 67 5.84 -8.73 3.60
CA VAL A 67 7.10 -8.72 4.37
C VAL A 67 6.96 -9.62 5.59
N ASN A 68 5.88 -9.45 6.34
CA ASN A 68 5.52 -10.26 7.51
C ASN A 68 4.00 -10.07 7.81
N PRO A 69 3.44 -10.67 8.88
CA PRO A 69 1.99 -10.57 9.15
C PRO A 69 1.44 -9.16 9.38
N THR A 70 2.28 -8.18 9.72
CA THR A 70 1.87 -6.80 9.98
C THR A 70 2.48 -5.78 9.01
N ALA A 71 3.21 -6.24 7.99
CA ALA A 71 3.87 -5.37 7.04
C ALA A 71 3.84 -5.91 5.60
N ALA A 72 3.64 -4.99 4.66
CA ALA A 72 3.77 -5.24 3.23
C ALA A 72 4.60 -4.15 2.56
N ALA A 73 5.15 -4.45 1.39
CA ALA A 73 5.88 -3.50 0.58
C ALA A 73 5.32 -3.44 -0.83
N LEU A 74 5.26 -2.23 -1.39
CA LEU A 74 5.13 -2.02 -2.83
C LEU A 74 6.51 -1.83 -3.42
N VAL A 75 6.83 -2.63 -4.43
CA VAL A 75 8.16 -2.65 -5.05
C VAL A 75 8.03 -2.38 -6.53
N ARG A 76 8.88 -1.50 -7.04
CA ARG A 76 9.08 -1.28 -8.46
C ARG A 76 10.56 -1.41 -8.78
N LYS A 77 10.88 -2.26 -9.73
CA LYS A 77 12.24 -2.37 -10.28
C LYS A 77 12.52 -1.29 -11.31
N ALA A 78 13.79 -0.87 -11.39
CA ALA A 78 14.30 0.01 -12.39
C ALA A 78 14.05 -0.55 -13.79
N ASN A 79 13.78 0.33 -14.75
CA ASN A 79 13.64 0.01 -16.16
C ASN A 79 14.01 1.23 -17.02
N ASP A 80 13.96 1.08 -18.35
CA ASP A 80 14.37 2.12 -19.31
C ASP A 80 13.61 3.45 -19.14
N ALA A 81 12.35 3.39 -18.69
CA ALA A 81 11.54 4.59 -18.43
C ALA A 81 11.79 5.19 -17.04
N TRP A 82 12.17 4.36 -16.06
CA TRP A 82 12.29 4.71 -14.65
C TRP A 82 13.53 4.05 -14.02
N PRO A 83 14.71 4.69 -14.05
CA PRO A 83 16.01 4.04 -13.83
C PRO A 83 16.40 3.84 -12.36
N VAL A 84 15.44 3.90 -11.44
CA VAL A 84 15.67 3.81 -9.98
C VAL A 84 14.83 2.68 -9.41
N ASP A 85 15.36 1.87 -8.51
CA ASP A 85 14.58 0.90 -7.75
C ASP A 85 13.79 1.64 -6.65
N VAL A 86 12.52 1.28 -6.45
CA VAL A 86 11.67 1.91 -5.44
C VAL A 86 11.05 0.85 -4.56
N ARG A 87 11.10 1.09 -3.25
CA ARG A 87 10.42 0.26 -2.25
C ARG A 87 9.68 1.15 -1.27
N ALA A 88 8.38 0.93 -1.14
CA ALA A 88 7.53 1.59 -0.15
C ALA A 88 6.99 0.56 0.83
N VAL A 89 7.40 0.66 2.09
CA VAL A 89 6.99 -0.25 3.17
C VAL A 89 5.82 0.36 3.94
N TYR A 90 4.85 -0.47 4.27
CA TYR A 90 3.68 -0.14 5.08
C TYR A 90 3.66 -1.10 6.27
N ALA A 91 4.08 -0.63 7.45
CA ALA A 91 4.15 -1.45 8.65
C ALA A 91 3.11 -1.00 9.68
N PHE A 92 2.17 -1.88 10.02
CA PHE A 92 1.15 -1.62 11.02
C PHE A 92 1.74 -1.86 12.40
N GLN A 93 1.63 -0.87 13.27
CA GLN A 93 2.18 -0.87 14.62
C GLN A 93 1.08 -0.61 15.63
N ALA A 94 1.11 -1.37 16.72
CA ALA A 94 0.24 -1.12 17.85
C ALA A 94 0.61 0.23 18.53
N PRO A 95 -0.36 0.94 19.13
CA PRO A 95 -1.77 0.60 19.12
C PRO A 95 -2.50 1.02 17.83
N HIS A 96 -2.09 2.12 17.20
CA HIS A 96 -2.85 2.77 16.10
C HIS A 96 -1.96 3.46 15.05
N TYR A 97 -0.77 2.92 14.77
CA TYR A 97 0.20 3.56 13.86
C TYR A 97 0.41 2.76 12.57
N VAL A 98 0.68 3.47 11.47
CA VAL A 98 1.20 2.89 10.24
C VAL A 98 2.51 3.60 9.92
N ASP A 99 3.62 2.90 10.12
CA ASP A 99 4.93 3.39 9.73
C ASP A 99 5.09 3.21 8.22
N HIS A 100 5.26 4.33 7.52
CA HIS A 100 5.48 4.35 6.10
C HIS A 100 6.91 4.78 5.79
N THR A 101 7.63 3.96 5.02
CA THR A 101 9.00 4.27 4.61
C THR A 101 9.11 4.10 3.11
N LEU A 102 9.70 5.10 2.45
CA LEU A 102 9.95 5.11 1.02
C LEU A 102 11.46 5.20 0.78
N THR A 103 12.00 4.23 0.04
CA THR A 103 13.43 4.15 -0.28
C THR A 103 13.66 4.07 -1.77
N PHE A 104 14.75 4.68 -2.21
CA PHE A 104 15.22 4.76 -3.59
C PHE A 104 16.67 4.31 -3.66
N THR A 105 16.98 3.44 -4.63
CA THR A 105 18.33 2.91 -4.84
C THR A 105 18.68 2.84 -6.31
#